data_AF-A0A1W6LPR2-F1
#
_entry.id   AF-A0A1W6LPR2-F1
#
_cell.length_a   1.000
_cell.length_b   1.000
_cell.length_c   1.000
_cell.angle_alpha   90.00
_cell.angle_beta   90.00
_cell.angle_gamma   90.00
#
_symmetry.space_group_name_H-M   'P 1'
#
loop_
_entity.id
_entity.type
_entity.pdbx_description
1 polymer ?
#
loop_
_entity_poly.entity_id
_entity_poly.type
_entity_poly.pdbx_seq_one_letter_code
_entity_poly.pdbx_strand_id
1 'polypeptide(L)'
;MKKTPLAAFAGAIEWIVVALVFALIFRGFVVEAFKIPTGSMAPTLRGDHFHLTCHQCGKQFDVGFQAGRNRNPNIAKFTKCPVCGYLQRVAARRTGGDRILVLKSLYQFREPERWDVFVFKNPTEPNINYIKRLVGLPGETIHLYDGDLFIDGEIARKPERVLEEMWMPVYSSDFLPARPDQPKFSKDGAKWERPLKEEGGNWSYSRQGRIISCSSEGISELQYDSDTGNGFGAYYAYNASPAYPGEICSDLKMEYQAQVSGDTLKVGASIRKYGRVYRGLVDLEKQKMFLIKSYSGKEQVLASRDIPELEGERSVPLSFNNADYRLSLSFGECSLEHILGSKIGDIGKARDNRKPQISLLSSGDAVFRHINIWRDMHYITYGVKRGDEPFELGEDEFFACGDNSPSSADSRLWDIEGIGNNGDRFPIGVVPREYVSGRAFMVYWPGSLKFKPEGKLPIPNIGQMRLIYGG
;
A
#
# COMPACT_ATOMS: atom_id res chain seq x y z
N MET A 1 -2.09 31.37 54.26
CA MET A 1 -1.51 30.23 55.03
C MET A 1 -0.74 29.33 54.07
N LYS A 2 0.57 29.14 54.25
CA LYS A 2 1.37 28.19 53.45
C LYS A 2 1.04 26.78 53.94
N LYS A 3 0.54 25.89 53.05
CA LYS A 3 0.28 24.47 53.38
C LYS A 3 1.59 23.83 53.85
N THR A 4 1.53 23.04 54.93
CA THR A 4 2.70 22.29 55.41
C THR A 4 3.19 21.32 54.32
N PRO A 5 4.49 20.99 54.26
CA PRO A 5 5.05 20.10 53.23
C PRO A 5 4.32 18.75 53.16
N LEU A 6 3.88 18.22 54.31
CA LEU A 6 3.09 16.99 54.42
C LEU A 6 1.70 17.12 53.79
N ALA A 7 1.02 18.26 53.95
CA ALA A 7 -0.31 18.50 53.37
C ALA A 7 -0.23 18.74 51.85
N ALA A 8 0.86 19.35 51.38
CA ALA A 8 1.13 19.45 49.95
C ALA A 8 1.44 18.09 49.32
N PHE A 9 2.20 17.24 50.02
CA PHE A 9 2.53 15.88 49.60
C PHE A 9 1.31 14.95 49.59
N ALA A 10 0.46 15.01 50.62
CA ALA A 10 -0.79 14.24 50.67
C ALA A 10 -1.75 14.60 49.53
N GLY A 11 -1.90 15.91 49.24
CA GLY A 11 -2.70 16.36 48.09
C GLY A 11 -2.12 15.91 46.74
N ALA A 12 -0.79 15.87 46.59
CA ALA A 12 -0.16 15.35 45.38
C ALA A 12 -0.43 13.85 45.18
N ILE A 13 -0.38 13.06 46.26
CA ILE A 13 -0.72 11.63 46.21
C ILE A 13 -2.18 11.43 45.82
N GLU A 14 -3.11 12.20 46.40
CA GLU A 14 -4.53 12.14 46.05
C GLU A 14 -4.76 12.36 44.55
N TRP A 15 -4.16 13.41 43.97
CA TRP A 15 -4.25 13.67 42.54
C TRP A 15 -3.63 12.56 41.68
N ILE A 16 -2.53 11.95 42.11
CA ILE A 16 -1.91 10.82 41.40
C ILE A 16 -2.83 9.60 41.42
N VAL A 17 -3.44 9.29 42.57
CA VAL A 17 -4.38 8.16 42.70
C VAL A 17 -5.61 8.40 41.83
N VAL A 18 -6.20 9.59 41.90
CA VAL A 18 -7.35 9.97 41.05
C VAL A 18 -6.99 9.84 39.57
N ALA A 19 -5.84 10.38 39.15
CA ALA A 19 -5.38 10.27 37.78
C ALA A 19 -5.16 8.81 37.35
N LEU A 20 -4.61 7.97 38.23
CA LEU A 20 -4.41 6.55 37.95
C LEU A 20 -5.75 5.82 37.79
N VAL A 21 -6.72 6.06 38.67
CA VAL A 21 -8.06 5.46 38.58
C VAL A 21 -8.75 5.89 37.28
N PHE A 22 -8.74 7.19 36.95
CA PHE A 22 -9.28 7.66 35.68
C PHE A 22 -8.56 7.05 34.47
N ALA A 23 -7.23 6.93 34.52
CA ALA A 23 -6.46 6.29 33.46
C ALA A 23 -6.82 4.79 33.31
N LEU A 24 -7.07 4.08 34.40
CA LEU A 24 -7.50 2.67 34.38
C LEU A 24 -8.92 2.52 33.84
N ILE A 25 -9.85 3.39 34.23
CA ILE A 25 -11.22 3.42 33.68
C ILE A 25 -11.16 3.74 32.19
N PHE A 26 -10.45 4.80 31.81
CA PHE A 26 -10.27 5.18 30.41
C PHE A 26 -9.66 4.04 29.59
N ARG A 27 -8.67 3.34 30.14
CA ARG A 27 -8.07 2.15 29.51
C ARG A 27 -9.03 0.96 29.44
N GLY A 28 -9.85 0.74 30.45
CA GLY A 28 -10.79 -0.38 30.52
C GLY A 28 -11.96 -0.23 29.55
N PHE A 29 -12.45 1.00 29.37
CA PHE A 29 -13.73 1.26 28.69
C PHE A 29 -13.63 2.10 27.42
N VAL A 30 -12.57 2.89 27.23
CA VAL A 30 -12.47 3.81 26.09
C VAL A 30 -11.40 3.34 25.12
N VAL A 31 -10.16 3.17 25.58
CA VAL A 31 -8.99 2.90 24.74
C VAL A 31 -8.26 1.64 25.17
N GLU A 32 -8.15 0.68 24.26
CA GLU A 32 -7.35 -0.52 24.48
C GLU A 32 -6.09 -0.52 23.63
N ALA A 33 -5.01 -1.02 24.22
CA ALA A 33 -3.71 -1.10 23.58
C ALA A 33 -3.41 -2.54 23.16
N PHE A 34 -3.16 -2.75 21.86
CA PHE A 34 -2.80 -4.05 21.32
C PHE A 34 -1.39 -4.03 20.73
N LYS A 35 -0.73 -5.20 20.69
CA LYS A 35 0.47 -5.42 19.90
C LYS A 35 0.10 -6.30 18.71
N ILE A 36 0.45 -5.89 17.50
CA ILE A 36 0.18 -6.64 16.27
C ILE A 36 1.19 -7.79 16.15
N PRO A 37 0.74 -9.06 16.12
CA PRO A 37 1.65 -10.19 16.03
C PRO A 37 1.99 -10.56 14.58
N THR A 38 1.05 -10.40 13.65
CA THR A 38 1.13 -10.91 12.27
C THR A 38 1.16 -9.80 11.22
N GLY A 39 1.64 -10.14 10.02
CA GLY A 39 1.81 -9.21 8.89
C GLY A 39 0.59 -8.99 8.01
N SER A 40 -0.61 -9.45 8.40
CA SER A 40 -1.81 -9.44 7.53
C SER A 40 -2.29 -8.05 7.09
N MET A 41 -1.86 -7.01 7.80
CA MET A 41 -2.23 -5.62 7.56
C MET A 41 -1.04 -4.78 7.06
N ALA A 42 0.10 -5.40 6.71
CA ALA A 42 1.23 -4.65 6.18
C ALA A 42 0.91 -4.13 4.76
N PRO A 43 1.27 -2.88 4.40
CA PRO A 43 2.16 -1.98 5.13
C PRO A 43 1.50 -1.14 6.24
N THR A 44 0.17 -1.01 6.26
CA THR A 44 -0.58 -0.19 7.22
C THR A 44 -0.23 -0.52 8.66
N LEU A 45 -0.27 -1.80 9.05
CA LEU A 45 0.17 -2.30 10.35
C LEU A 45 1.17 -3.45 10.20
N ARG A 46 2.33 -3.30 10.84
CA ARG A 46 3.40 -4.30 10.81
C ARG A 46 3.28 -5.25 12.00
N GLY A 47 3.28 -6.56 11.72
CA GLY A 47 3.48 -7.60 12.74
C GLY A 47 4.92 -7.68 13.21
N ASP A 48 5.29 -8.75 13.92
CA ASP A 48 6.71 -9.01 14.21
C ASP A 48 7.50 -9.12 12.89
N HIS A 49 8.67 -8.49 12.79
CA HIS A 49 9.40 -8.36 11.52
C HIS A 49 10.91 -8.15 11.69
N PHE A 50 11.60 -8.07 10.57
CA PHE A 50 13.02 -7.74 10.43
C PHE A 50 13.16 -6.48 9.59
N HIS A 51 13.93 -5.50 10.08
CA HIS A 51 14.39 -4.38 9.25
C HIS A 51 15.64 -4.79 8.50
N LEU A 52 15.60 -4.68 7.17
CA LEU A 52 16.72 -5.02 6.31
C LEU A 52 17.14 -3.83 5.47
N THR A 53 18.43 -3.78 5.18
CA THR A 53 19.01 -2.92 4.13
C THR A 53 19.47 -3.84 3.01
N CYS A 54 19.11 -3.54 1.77
CA CYS A 54 19.60 -4.32 0.63
C CYS A 54 21.12 -4.18 0.49
N HIS A 55 21.85 -5.29 0.46
CA HIS A 55 23.32 -5.28 0.31
C HIS A 55 23.80 -4.86 -1.08
N GLN A 56 22.90 -4.79 -2.06
CA GLN A 56 23.21 -4.35 -3.42
C GLN A 56 22.89 -2.88 -3.64
N CYS A 57 21.65 -2.46 -3.36
CA CYS A 57 21.21 -1.11 -3.68
C CYS A 57 21.01 -0.18 -2.48
N GLY A 58 21.14 -0.69 -1.24
CA GLY A 58 20.95 0.12 -0.04
C GLY A 58 19.49 0.41 0.34
N LYS A 59 18.50 -0.07 -0.43
CA LYS A 59 17.08 0.11 -0.08
C LYS A 59 16.77 -0.52 1.26
N GLN A 60 16.18 0.26 2.17
CA GLN A 60 15.61 -0.26 3.41
C GLN A 60 14.21 -0.82 3.15
N PHE A 61 13.91 -1.99 3.71
CA PHE A 61 12.62 -2.65 3.62
C PHE A 61 12.40 -3.63 4.77
N ASP A 62 11.14 -3.94 5.04
CA ASP A 62 10.76 -4.82 6.14
C ASP A 62 10.37 -6.20 5.64
N VAL A 63 10.70 -7.22 6.43
CA VAL A 63 10.31 -8.62 6.18
C VAL A 63 9.61 -9.18 7.42
N GLY A 64 8.37 -9.58 7.26
CA GLY A 64 7.54 -10.18 8.29
C GLY A 64 8.13 -11.48 8.83
N PHE A 65 8.01 -11.65 10.14
CA PHE A 65 8.37 -12.87 10.84
C PHE A 65 7.15 -13.79 10.92
N GLN A 66 7.28 -15.02 10.42
CA GLN A 66 6.25 -16.06 10.56
C GLN A 66 6.77 -17.15 11.50
N ALA A 67 6.17 -17.27 12.68
CA ALA A 67 6.39 -18.43 13.53
C ALA A 67 5.78 -19.66 12.85
N GLY A 68 6.56 -20.73 12.63
CA GLY A 68 6.02 -21.96 12.05
C GLY A 68 5.05 -22.65 13.00
N ARG A 69 4.13 -23.46 12.45
CA ARG A 69 3.09 -24.19 13.21
C ARG A 69 3.65 -25.09 14.34
N ASN A 70 4.91 -25.52 14.26
CA ASN A 70 5.56 -26.43 15.23
C ASN A 70 6.61 -25.77 16.15
N ARG A 71 6.46 -24.47 16.49
CA ARG A 71 7.45 -23.70 17.28
C ARG A 71 8.87 -23.62 16.67
N ASN A 72 9.11 -24.23 15.50
CA ASN A 72 10.27 -23.94 14.67
C ASN A 72 9.94 -22.72 13.79
N PRO A 73 10.65 -21.60 13.92
CA PRO A 73 10.41 -20.42 13.09
C PRO A 73 10.63 -20.79 11.62
N ASN A 74 9.60 -20.71 10.78
CA ASN A 74 9.79 -20.65 9.32
C ASN A 74 10.21 -19.23 8.97
N ILE A 75 11.41 -18.83 9.43
CA ILE A 75 12.02 -17.59 8.96
C ILE A 75 12.37 -17.84 7.50
N ALA A 76 11.86 -17.00 6.60
CA ALA A 76 12.34 -16.96 5.23
C ALA A 76 13.87 -16.75 5.28
N LYS A 77 14.65 -17.81 5.04
CA LYS A 77 16.12 -17.74 5.11
C LYS A 77 16.68 -16.69 4.17
N PHE A 78 15.94 -16.44 3.07
CA PHE A 78 16.25 -15.46 2.05
C PHE A 78 15.00 -14.66 1.69
N THR A 79 15.22 -13.43 1.22
CA THR A 79 14.19 -12.53 0.72
C THR A 79 14.73 -11.76 -0.49
N LYS A 80 13.84 -11.29 -1.37
CA LYS A 80 14.18 -10.45 -2.51
C LYS A 80 13.99 -8.97 -2.13
N CYS A 81 14.94 -8.12 -2.49
CA CYS A 81 14.74 -6.67 -2.42
C CYS A 81 13.56 -6.28 -3.33
N PRO A 82 12.56 -5.52 -2.86
CA PRO A 82 11.38 -5.16 -3.66
C PRO A 82 11.71 -4.27 -4.86
N VAL A 83 12.84 -3.57 -4.84
CA VAL A 83 13.22 -2.58 -5.87
C VAL A 83 14.19 -3.16 -6.88
N CYS A 84 15.32 -3.71 -6.43
CA CYS A 84 16.33 -4.22 -7.36
C CYS A 84 16.23 -5.73 -7.60
N GLY A 85 15.46 -6.47 -6.81
CA GLY A 85 15.29 -7.92 -6.96
C GLY A 85 16.38 -8.78 -6.32
N TYR A 86 17.42 -8.20 -5.71
CA TYR A 86 18.54 -8.94 -5.13
C TYR A 86 18.08 -9.93 -4.05
N LEU A 87 18.47 -11.19 -4.19
CA LEU A 87 18.19 -12.25 -3.21
C LEU A 87 19.23 -12.22 -2.09
N GLN A 88 18.82 -11.85 -0.88
CA GLN A 88 19.70 -11.78 0.28
C GLN A 88 19.18 -12.57 1.47
N ARG A 89 20.10 -12.95 2.37
CA ARG A 89 19.76 -13.62 3.62
C ARG A 89 19.05 -12.65 4.56
N VAL A 90 18.06 -13.16 5.29
CA VAL A 90 17.42 -12.42 6.39
C VAL A 90 18.29 -12.59 7.63
N ALA A 91 19.23 -11.65 7.81
CA ALA A 91 20.19 -11.65 8.91
C ALA A 91 20.06 -10.35 9.73
N ALA A 92 18.92 -10.17 10.41
CA ALA A 92 18.66 -9.03 11.26
C ALA A 92 18.00 -9.45 12.57
N ARG A 93 18.08 -8.57 13.57
CA ARG A 93 17.40 -8.78 14.85
C ARG A 93 15.89 -8.60 14.65
N ARG A 94 15.11 -9.51 15.25
CA ARG A 94 13.66 -9.39 15.27
C ARG A 94 13.22 -8.11 15.99
N THR A 95 12.36 -7.35 15.32
CA THR A 95 11.62 -6.20 15.83
C THR A 95 10.22 -6.66 16.22
N GLY A 96 9.71 -6.14 17.34
CA GLY A 96 8.33 -6.40 17.73
C GLY A 96 7.36 -5.66 16.82
N GLY A 97 6.20 -6.24 16.52
CA GLY A 97 5.19 -5.56 15.73
C GLY A 97 4.68 -4.26 16.34
N ASP A 98 3.96 -3.52 15.51
CA ASP A 98 3.34 -2.24 15.85
C ASP A 98 2.45 -2.40 17.08
N ARG A 99 2.43 -1.36 17.92
CA ARG A 99 1.46 -1.26 19.00
C ARG A 99 0.42 -0.25 18.59
N ILE A 100 -0.85 -0.58 18.79
CA ILE A 100 -1.97 0.24 18.36
C ILE A 100 -2.86 0.61 19.52
N LEU A 101 -3.52 1.75 19.40
CA LEU A 101 -4.64 2.14 20.24
C LEU A 101 -5.96 1.92 19.49
N VAL A 102 -6.93 1.36 20.19
CA VAL A 102 -8.26 1.00 19.67
C VAL A 102 -9.33 1.66 20.52
N LEU A 103 -10.27 2.36 19.87
CA LEU A 103 -11.46 2.93 20.51
C LEU A 103 -12.54 1.85 20.60
N LYS A 104 -12.71 1.24 21.78
CA LYS A 104 -13.63 0.10 21.96
C LYS A 104 -15.10 0.49 21.84
N SER A 105 -15.45 1.59 22.50
CA SER A 105 -16.84 2.00 22.64
C SER A 105 -17.34 2.84 21.47
N LEU A 106 -16.48 3.14 20.48
CA LEU A 106 -16.86 4.00 19.35
C LEU A 106 -18.10 3.44 18.62
N TYR A 107 -18.11 2.15 18.33
CA TYR A 107 -19.17 1.52 17.55
C TYR A 107 -20.46 1.23 18.33
N GLN A 108 -20.52 1.61 19.60
CA GLN A 108 -21.79 1.64 20.37
C GLN A 108 -22.55 2.95 20.14
N PHE A 109 -21.87 3.99 19.63
CA PHE A 109 -22.44 5.32 19.43
C PHE A 109 -22.49 5.74 17.96
N ARG A 110 -21.79 5.04 17.07
CA ARG A 110 -21.73 5.31 15.63
C ARG A 110 -21.55 4.02 14.86
N GLU A 111 -22.14 3.93 13.67
CA GLU A 111 -21.89 2.81 12.76
C GLU A 111 -20.43 2.79 12.26
N PRO A 112 -19.83 1.59 12.08
CA PRO A 112 -18.55 1.45 11.39
C PRO A 112 -18.58 2.02 9.97
N GLU A 113 -17.50 2.66 9.56
CA GLU A 113 -17.39 3.24 8.22
C GLU A 113 -16.52 2.35 7.34
N ARG A 114 -16.88 2.22 6.05
CA ARG A 114 -16.06 1.50 5.08
C ARG A 114 -14.64 2.04 5.13
N TRP A 115 -13.65 1.16 5.00
CA TRP A 115 -12.21 1.42 5.11
C TRP A 115 -11.67 1.55 6.52
N ASP A 116 -12.51 1.54 7.56
CA ASP A 116 -12.02 1.48 8.92
C ASP A 116 -11.12 0.28 9.17
N VAL A 117 -10.02 0.52 9.90
CA VAL A 117 -9.22 -0.58 10.45
C VAL A 117 -9.82 -0.93 11.80
N PHE A 118 -10.48 -2.08 11.87
CA PHE A 118 -11.29 -2.47 13.02
C PHE A 118 -10.83 -3.78 13.62
N VAL A 119 -11.02 -3.90 14.94
CA VAL A 119 -10.77 -5.10 15.72
C VAL A 119 -12.07 -5.84 15.94
N PHE A 120 -12.06 -7.15 15.76
CA PHE A 120 -13.21 -8.02 15.98
C PHE A 120 -12.76 -9.41 16.45
N LYS A 121 -13.64 -10.17 17.09
CA LYS A 121 -13.39 -11.58 17.41
C LYS A 121 -13.46 -12.43 16.13
N ASN A 122 -12.53 -13.35 15.92
CA ASN A 122 -12.56 -14.25 14.78
C ASN A 122 -13.82 -15.15 14.85
N PRO A 123 -14.75 -15.09 13.88
CA PRO A 123 -15.98 -15.88 13.90
C PRO A 123 -15.75 -17.40 13.94
N THR A 124 -14.63 -17.88 13.41
CA THR A 124 -14.28 -19.30 13.40
C THR A 124 -13.56 -19.76 14.68
N GLU A 125 -12.95 -18.82 15.42
CA GLU A 125 -12.25 -19.06 16.68
C GLU A 125 -12.43 -17.85 17.62
N PRO A 126 -13.58 -17.70 18.31
CA PRO A 126 -13.97 -16.45 18.99
C PRO A 126 -13.04 -15.97 20.12
N ASN A 127 -12.14 -16.82 20.58
CA ASN A 127 -11.11 -16.48 21.58
C ASN A 127 -9.93 -15.68 21.00
N ILE A 128 -9.88 -15.50 19.67
CA ILE A 128 -8.80 -14.82 18.98
C ILE A 128 -9.34 -13.52 18.36
N ASN A 129 -8.74 -12.38 18.72
CA ASN A 129 -9.05 -11.09 18.10
C ASN A 129 -8.28 -10.92 16.80
N TYR A 130 -8.99 -10.51 15.76
CA TYR A 130 -8.44 -10.13 14.46
C TYR A 130 -8.53 -8.62 14.28
N ILE A 131 -7.64 -8.10 13.44
CA ILE A 131 -7.66 -6.73 12.95
C ILE A 131 -7.57 -6.75 11.43
N LYS A 132 -8.51 -6.10 10.77
CA LYS A 132 -8.59 -6.03 9.30
C LYS A 132 -9.13 -4.67 8.87
N ARG A 133 -9.12 -4.42 7.56
CA ARG A 133 -9.85 -3.32 6.95
C ARG A 133 -11.29 -3.75 6.70
N LEU A 134 -12.23 -2.92 7.12
CA LEU A 134 -13.64 -3.09 6.86
C LEU A 134 -13.92 -2.73 5.40
N VAL A 135 -14.37 -3.71 4.61
CA VAL A 135 -14.59 -3.54 3.17
C VAL A 135 -16.06 -3.67 2.80
N GLY A 136 -16.86 -4.48 3.50
CA GLY A 136 -18.30 -4.61 3.27
C GLY A 136 -19.11 -4.25 4.50
N LEU A 137 -20.16 -3.47 4.31
CA LEU A 137 -21.11 -3.05 5.34
C LEU A 137 -22.40 -3.88 5.24
N PRO A 138 -23.26 -3.85 6.27
CA PRO A 138 -24.47 -4.66 6.27
C PRO A 138 -25.44 -4.31 5.14
N GLY A 139 -26.11 -5.33 4.60
CA GLY A 139 -27.08 -5.21 3.50
C GLY A 139 -26.45 -5.03 2.11
N GLU A 140 -25.12 -5.00 2.00
CA GLU A 140 -24.44 -4.71 0.73
C GLU A 140 -24.14 -5.95 -0.09
N THR A 141 -24.19 -5.82 -1.42
CA THR A 141 -23.64 -6.82 -2.33
C THR A 141 -22.16 -6.57 -2.58
N ILE A 142 -21.30 -7.48 -2.11
CA ILE A 142 -19.85 -7.38 -2.22
C ILE A 142 -19.35 -8.18 -3.43
N HIS A 143 -18.46 -7.59 -4.21
CA HIS A 143 -17.74 -8.27 -5.28
C HIS A 143 -16.31 -7.73 -5.39
N LEU A 144 -15.31 -8.60 -5.27
CA LEU A 144 -13.92 -8.27 -5.53
C LEU A 144 -13.60 -8.62 -6.97
N TYR A 145 -13.27 -7.61 -7.76
CA TYR A 145 -12.98 -7.78 -9.17
C TYR A 145 -11.74 -6.98 -9.54
N ASP A 146 -10.79 -7.64 -10.20
CA ASP A 146 -9.52 -7.01 -10.59
C ASP A 146 -8.68 -6.42 -9.44
N GLY A 147 -8.81 -6.98 -8.24
CA GLY A 147 -8.14 -6.44 -7.06
C GLY A 147 -8.88 -5.30 -6.36
N ASP A 148 -9.95 -4.79 -6.99
CA ASP A 148 -10.78 -3.69 -6.50
C ASP A 148 -12.09 -4.18 -5.87
N LEU A 149 -12.67 -3.32 -5.03
CA LEU A 149 -13.92 -3.58 -4.32
C LEU A 149 -15.11 -2.96 -5.07
N PHE A 150 -16.12 -3.77 -5.35
CA PHE A 150 -17.41 -3.33 -5.87
C PHE A 150 -18.51 -3.60 -4.85
N ILE A 151 -19.36 -2.60 -4.67
CA ILE A 151 -20.53 -2.58 -3.79
C ILE A 151 -21.74 -2.29 -4.67
N ASP A 152 -22.70 -3.21 -4.69
CA ASP A 152 -23.91 -3.11 -5.50
C ASP A 152 -23.62 -2.83 -6.99
N GLY A 153 -22.50 -3.39 -7.48
CA GLY A 153 -22.03 -3.24 -8.86
C GLY A 153 -21.24 -1.97 -9.16
N GLU A 154 -21.04 -1.09 -8.18
CA GLU A 154 -20.24 0.13 -8.29
C GLU A 154 -18.94 0.05 -7.49
N ILE A 155 -17.85 0.61 -8.02
CA ILE A 155 -16.57 0.60 -7.33
C ILE A 155 -16.61 1.44 -6.05
N ALA A 156 -16.30 0.81 -4.93
CA ALA A 156 -15.92 1.49 -3.71
C ALA A 156 -14.43 1.81 -3.78
N ARG A 157 -14.10 3.07 -4.06
CA ARG A 157 -12.72 3.55 -4.15
C ARG A 157 -12.14 3.78 -2.76
N LYS A 158 -10.83 3.56 -2.63
CA LYS A 158 -10.10 3.88 -1.40
C LYS A 158 -10.07 5.42 -1.23
N PRO A 159 -10.28 5.95 -0.02
CA PRO A 159 -9.98 7.35 0.28
C PRO A 159 -8.52 7.65 -0.02
N GLU A 160 -8.21 8.89 -0.41
CA GLU A 160 -6.86 9.26 -0.88
C GLU A 160 -5.76 8.87 0.10
N ARG A 161 -5.92 9.20 1.40
CA ARG A 161 -4.94 8.84 2.43
C ARG A 161 -4.80 7.33 2.66
N VAL A 162 -5.86 6.56 2.41
CA VAL A 162 -5.82 5.09 2.51
C VAL A 162 -5.04 4.53 1.32
N LEU A 163 -5.33 4.99 0.10
CA LEU A 163 -4.57 4.64 -1.10
C LEU A 163 -3.09 4.99 -0.97
N GLU A 164 -2.79 6.18 -0.43
CA GLU A 164 -1.41 6.65 -0.21
C GLU A 164 -0.59 5.71 0.69
N GLU A 165 -1.20 5.18 1.75
CA GLU A 165 -0.54 4.21 2.65
C GLU A 165 -0.33 2.83 2.02
N MET A 166 -1.11 2.50 0.99
CA MET A 166 -1.17 1.16 0.40
C MET A 166 -0.30 1.01 -0.85
N TRP A 167 0.29 2.09 -1.36
CA TRP A 167 1.27 2.03 -2.45
C TRP A 167 2.48 1.15 -2.09
N MET A 168 2.74 0.16 -2.93
CA MET A 168 3.87 -0.75 -2.78
C MET A 168 4.95 -0.44 -3.84
N PRO A 169 6.22 -0.31 -3.45
CA PRO A 169 7.29 0.03 -4.38
C PRO A 169 7.58 -1.15 -5.32
N VAL A 170 7.68 -0.84 -6.61
CA VAL A 170 8.04 -1.78 -7.69
C VAL A 170 9.46 -1.49 -8.18
N TYR A 171 9.80 -0.22 -8.38
CA TYR A 171 11.09 0.22 -8.89
C TYR A 171 11.43 1.62 -8.39
N SER A 172 12.73 1.91 -8.32
CA SER A 172 13.25 3.24 -8.04
C SER A 172 14.64 3.40 -8.66
N SER A 173 14.83 4.47 -9.44
CA SER A 173 16.11 4.83 -10.04
C SER A 173 17.18 5.20 -9.00
N ASP A 174 16.80 5.49 -7.76
CA ASP A 174 17.72 5.90 -6.70
C ASP A 174 18.46 4.70 -6.08
N PHE A 175 17.88 3.50 -6.21
CA PHE A 175 18.35 2.27 -5.59
C PHE A 175 18.82 1.26 -6.65
N LEU A 176 19.86 1.65 -7.40
CA LEU A 176 20.53 0.76 -8.34
C LEU A 176 21.57 -0.14 -7.64
N PRO A 177 21.77 -1.38 -8.08
CA PRO A 177 22.79 -2.27 -7.51
C PRO A 177 24.21 -1.75 -7.67
N ALA A 178 25.02 -1.89 -6.62
CA ALA A 178 26.46 -1.60 -6.67
C ALA A 178 27.24 -2.62 -7.50
N ARG A 179 26.78 -3.88 -7.57
CA ARG A 179 27.41 -4.98 -8.33
C ARG A 179 26.35 -5.75 -9.14
N PRO A 180 25.85 -5.16 -10.25
CA PRO A 180 24.78 -5.76 -11.05
C PRO A 180 25.19 -7.09 -11.72
N ASP A 181 26.49 -7.29 -11.93
CA ASP A 181 27.10 -8.47 -12.52
C ASP A 181 27.38 -9.61 -11.52
N GLN A 182 27.08 -9.42 -10.23
CA GLN A 182 27.35 -10.42 -9.19
C GLN A 182 26.62 -11.74 -9.51
N PRO A 183 27.30 -12.89 -9.39
CA PRO A 183 26.65 -14.19 -9.46
C PRO A 183 25.55 -14.33 -8.40
N LYS A 184 24.46 -15.06 -8.74
CA LYS A 184 23.32 -15.31 -7.85
C LYS A 184 22.62 -14.03 -7.38
N PHE A 185 22.50 -13.05 -8.27
CA PHE A 185 21.73 -11.84 -8.00
C PHE A 185 20.26 -12.19 -7.74
N SER A 186 19.71 -13.09 -8.55
CA SER A 186 18.40 -13.71 -8.36
C SER A 186 18.51 -15.20 -7.99
N LYS A 187 17.38 -15.82 -7.64
CA LYS A 187 17.29 -17.25 -7.31
C LYS A 187 17.78 -18.13 -8.46
N ASP A 188 17.55 -17.69 -9.70
CA ASP A 188 17.84 -18.45 -10.92
C ASP A 188 19.27 -18.20 -11.42
N GLY A 189 20.07 -17.45 -10.67
CA GLY A 189 21.46 -17.15 -11.02
C GLY A 189 21.61 -16.03 -12.05
N ALA A 190 20.51 -15.48 -12.56
CA ALA A 190 20.53 -14.37 -13.51
C ALA A 190 21.24 -13.14 -12.93
N LYS A 191 21.92 -12.39 -13.78
CA LYS A 191 22.51 -11.09 -13.46
C LYS A 191 21.40 -10.05 -13.35
N TRP A 192 21.71 -8.94 -12.68
CA TRP A 192 20.78 -7.82 -12.71
C TRP A 192 20.83 -7.11 -14.05
N GLU A 193 19.65 -6.85 -14.60
CA GLU A 193 19.48 -6.00 -15.76
C GLU A 193 18.59 -4.82 -15.41
N ARG A 194 18.82 -3.69 -16.08
CA ARG A 194 17.96 -2.51 -15.91
C ARG A 194 16.58 -2.83 -16.50
N PRO A 195 15.50 -2.60 -15.73
CA PRO A 195 14.14 -2.87 -16.20
C PRO A 195 13.56 -1.74 -17.06
N LEU A 196 14.10 -0.52 -17.00
CA LEU A 196 13.72 0.55 -17.94
C LEU A 196 14.41 0.29 -19.30
N LYS A 197 13.62 -0.04 -20.32
CA LYS A 197 14.05 -0.35 -21.69
C LYS A 197 13.54 0.73 -22.64
N GLU A 198 14.37 1.06 -23.62
CA GLU A 198 14.11 2.13 -24.59
C GLU A 198 13.20 1.62 -25.71
N GLU A 199 12.10 2.32 -25.96
CA GLU A 199 11.21 2.09 -27.11
C GLU A 199 11.08 3.39 -27.91
N GLY A 200 12.05 3.63 -28.79
CA GLY A 200 12.16 4.87 -29.58
C GLY A 200 12.98 5.98 -28.90
N GLY A 201 13.38 7.00 -29.68
CA GLY A 201 14.16 8.17 -29.24
C GLY A 201 15.61 7.90 -28.82
N ASN A 202 16.37 8.96 -28.55
CA ASN A 202 17.74 8.89 -28.04
C ASN A 202 17.74 9.07 -26.51
N TRP A 203 17.47 7.99 -25.78
CA TRP A 203 17.63 7.97 -24.33
C TRP A 203 19.09 7.78 -23.97
N SER A 204 19.53 8.44 -22.91
CA SER A 204 20.88 8.25 -22.37
C SER A 204 20.85 8.24 -20.85
N TYR A 205 21.82 7.55 -20.28
CA TYR A 205 21.95 7.41 -18.84
C TYR A 205 23.24 8.05 -18.38
N SER A 206 23.20 8.72 -17.23
CA SER A 206 24.43 9.11 -16.57
C SER A 206 25.29 7.89 -16.22
N ARG A 207 26.57 8.11 -15.94
CA ARG A 207 27.51 7.03 -15.56
C ARG A 207 27.00 6.15 -14.41
N GLN A 208 26.28 6.73 -13.46
CA GLN A 208 25.67 6.00 -12.33
C GLN A 208 24.29 5.44 -12.66
N GLY A 209 23.67 5.85 -13.77
CA GLY A 209 22.37 5.37 -14.24
C GLY A 209 21.15 5.99 -13.54
N ARG A 210 21.35 6.94 -12.64
CA ARG A 210 20.28 7.58 -11.83
C ARG A 210 19.63 8.78 -12.49
N ILE A 211 20.32 9.37 -13.46
CA ILE A 211 19.84 10.50 -14.25
C ILE A 211 19.65 9.95 -15.66
N ILE A 212 18.46 10.18 -16.20
CA ILE A 212 18.09 9.74 -17.53
C ILE A 212 17.79 10.98 -18.35
N SER A 213 18.38 11.09 -19.54
CA SER A 213 18.09 12.19 -20.46
C SER A 213 17.42 11.64 -21.72
N CYS A 214 16.49 12.40 -22.28
CA CYS A 214 15.90 12.12 -23.57
C CYS A 214 16.15 13.30 -24.50
N SER A 215 16.42 13.01 -25.77
CA SER A 215 16.35 13.96 -26.87
C SER A 215 15.60 13.30 -28.03
N SER A 216 14.43 13.83 -28.39
CA SER A 216 13.59 13.24 -29.44
C SER A 216 12.68 14.27 -30.09
N GLU A 217 12.57 14.21 -31.42
CA GLU A 217 11.64 15.04 -32.21
C GLU A 217 10.16 14.64 -31.98
N GLY A 218 9.90 13.41 -31.54
CA GLY A 218 8.55 12.87 -31.29
C GLY A 218 8.35 12.49 -29.83
N ILE A 219 7.17 11.94 -29.52
CA ILE A 219 6.97 11.29 -28.22
C ILE A 219 7.77 9.98 -28.23
N SER A 220 8.76 9.93 -27.36
CA SER A 220 9.59 8.78 -27.07
C SER A 220 9.14 8.10 -25.78
N GLU A 221 9.22 6.77 -25.72
CA GLU A 221 8.81 5.98 -24.55
C GLU A 221 10.02 5.26 -23.93
N LEU A 222 10.12 5.32 -22.59
CA LEU A 222 11.01 4.49 -21.81
C LEU A 222 10.16 3.56 -20.94
N GLN A 223 10.01 2.32 -21.37
CA GLN A 223 9.07 1.36 -20.81
C GLN A 223 9.71 0.55 -19.67
N TYR A 224 8.93 0.31 -18.61
CA TYR A 224 9.30 -0.67 -17.59
C TYR A 224 9.01 -2.09 -18.07
N ASP A 225 10.07 -2.87 -18.25
CA ASP A 225 10.03 -4.29 -18.54
C ASP A 225 9.76 -5.10 -17.26
N SER A 226 8.53 -5.58 -17.16
CA SER A 226 8.03 -6.39 -16.05
C SER A 226 8.63 -7.79 -15.97
N ASP A 227 9.24 -8.30 -17.05
CA ASP A 227 9.88 -9.62 -17.08
C ASP A 227 11.31 -9.55 -16.49
N THR A 228 12.02 -8.46 -16.78
CA THR A 228 13.31 -8.15 -16.15
C THR A 228 13.15 -7.65 -14.72
N GLY A 229 12.10 -6.86 -14.47
CA GLY A 229 11.81 -6.23 -13.19
C GLY A 229 10.97 -7.08 -12.23
N ASN A 230 10.20 -6.39 -11.39
CA ASN A 230 9.12 -6.99 -10.61
C ASN A 230 7.86 -6.99 -11.47
N GLY A 231 7.31 -8.17 -11.76
CA GLY A 231 6.18 -8.38 -12.65
C GLY A 231 4.81 -7.89 -12.16
N PHE A 232 4.77 -6.85 -11.32
CA PHE A 232 3.57 -6.27 -10.71
C PHE A 232 2.70 -7.26 -9.91
N GLY A 233 3.29 -8.38 -9.46
CA GLY A 233 2.56 -9.38 -8.69
C GLY A 233 2.01 -8.82 -7.37
N ALA A 234 0.84 -9.30 -6.97
CA ALA A 234 0.14 -8.89 -5.74
C ALA A 234 0.91 -9.20 -4.44
N TYR A 235 2.04 -9.91 -4.51
CA TYR A 235 2.89 -10.23 -3.37
C TYR A 235 3.83 -9.07 -2.99
N TYR A 236 4.04 -8.90 -1.69
CA TYR A 236 4.89 -7.87 -1.10
C TYR A 236 6.10 -8.48 -0.39
N ALA A 237 7.24 -7.79 -0.38
CA ALA A 237 8.48 -8.28 0.24
C ALA A 237 8.33 -8.63 1.73
N TYR A 238 7.33 -8.03 2.41
CA TYR A 238 7.05 -8.29 3.82
C TYR A 238 6.65 -9.75 4.08
N ASN A 239 5.77 -10.34 3.27
CA ASN A 239 5.45 -11.77 3.34
C ASN A 239 5.39 -12.35 1.94
N ALA A 240 6.54 -12.36 1.26
CA ALA A 240 6.63 -12.90 -0.10
C ALA A 240 6.12 -14.36 -0.12
N SER A 241 4.96 -14.57 -0.75
CA SER A 241 4.31 -15.87 -0.86
C SER A 241 4.30 -16.31 -2.32
N PRO A 242 4.87 -17.46 -2.67
CA PRO A 242 4.77 -18.02 -4.02
C PRO A 242 3.39 -18.63 -4.29
N ALA A 243 2.43 -18.57 -3.35
CA ALA A 243 1.14 -19.25 -3.45
C ALA A 243 0.17 -18.64 -4.49
N TYR A 244 0.43 -17.40 -4.94
CA TYR A 244 -0.45 -16.67 -5.86
C TYR A 244 0.33 -16.11 -7.07
N PRO A 245 0.96 -16.97 -7.89
CA PRO A 245 1.88 -16.53 -8.95
C PRO A 245 1.19 -15.82 -10.13
N GLY A 246 -0.14 -15.84 -10.22
CA GLY A 246 -0.92 -15.26 -11.32
C GLY A 246 -1.69 -13.98 -10.99
N GLU A 247 -1.71 -13.53 -9.73
CA GLU A 247 -2.40 -12.30 -9.33
C GLU A 247 -1.48 -11.10 -9.60
N ILE A 248 -1.80 -10.35 -10.64
CA ILE A 248 -1.04 -9.18 -11.11
C ILE A 248 -1.88 -7.93 -10.86
N CYS A 249 -1.27 -6.92 -10.26
CA CYS A 249 -1.89 -5.62 -10.04
C CYS A 249 -1.73 -4.74 -11.29
N SER A 250 -2.83 -4.26 -11.84
CA SER A 250 -2.85 -3.34 -13.00
C SER A 250 -2.89 -1.86 -12.60
N ASP A 251 -3.06 -1.59 -11.31
CA ASP A 251 -3.17 -0.27 -10.74
C ASP A 251 -1.78 0.24 -10.35
N LEU A 252 -1.29 1.16 -11.18
CA LEU A 252 0.09 1.59 -11.19
C LEU A 252 0.21 3.10 -11.02
N LYS A 253 1.35 3.52 -10.49
CA LYS A 253 1.75 4.92 -10.36
C LYS A 253 3.20 5.09 -10.75
N MET A 254 3.49 6.14 -11.50
CA MET A 254 4.84 6.62 -11.77
C MET A 254 5.02 8.02 -11.19
N GLU A 255 6.14 8.23 -10.51
CA GLU A 255 6.56 9.51 -9.94
C GLU A 255 8.00 9.80 -10.34
N TYR A 256 8.28 11.04 -10.74
CA TYR A 256 9.65 11.48 -11.06
C TYR A 256 9.79 13.00 -10.95
N GLN A 257 11.04 13.45 -10.99
CA GLN A 257 11.42 14.84 -11.16
C GLN A 257 11.84 15.05 -12.62
N ALA A 258 11.14 15.94 -13.32
CA ALA A 258 11.48 16.37 -14.68
C ALA A 258 12.19 17.72 -14.62
N GLN A 259 13.45 17.76 -15.02
CA GLN A 259 14.14 18.99 -15.35
C GLN A 259 13.84 19.33 -16.80
N VAL A 260 13.05 20.39 -16.97
CA VAL A 260 12.54 20.88 -18.26
C VAL A 260 13.19 22.22 -18.61
N SER A 261 13.38 22.46 -19.89
CA SER A 261 13.96 23.69 -20.47
C SER A 261 13.09 24.19 -21.63
N GLY A 262 13.51 25.26 -22.31
CA GLY A 262 12.82 25.78 -23.50
C GLY A 262 12.77 24.79 -24.68
N ASP A 263 13.65 23.78 -24.69
CA ASP A 263 13.68 22.73 -25.71
C ASP A 263 12.84 21.50 -25.33
N THR A 264 12.24 21.50 -24.12
CA THR A 264 11.31 20.45 -23.71
C THR A 264 9.92 20.72 -24.30
N LEU A 265 9.40 19.79 -25.10
CA LEU A 265 8.08 19.95 -25.71
C LEU A 265 7.00 19.27 -24.84
N LYS A 266 7.21 18.00 -24.49
CA LYS A 266 6.25 17.21 -23.70
C LYS A 266 6.94 16.30 -22.71
N VAL A 267 6.35 16.15 -21.54
CA VAL A 267 6.73 15.15 -20.53
C VAL A 267 5.49 14.46 -19.99
N GLY A 268 5.61 13.20 -19.59
CA GLY A 268 4.48 12.49 -19.00
C GLY A 268 4.75 11.02 -18.75
N ALA A 269 3.68 10.26 -18.54
CA ALA A 269 3.75 8.82 -18.41
C ALA A 269 2.54 8.16 -19.10
N SER A 270 2.73 6.91 -19.52
CA SER A 270 1.66 6.05 -20.02
C SER A 270 1.47 4.84 -19.11
N ILE A 271 0.22 4.41 -18.94
CA ILE A 271 -0.16 3.15 -18.30
C ILE A 271 -1.03 2.37 -19.29
N ARG A 272 -0.62 1.16 -19.64
CA ARG A 272 -1.42 0.24 -20.46
C ARG A 272 -2.04 -0.82 -19.58
N LYS A 273 -3.38 -0.89 -19.56
CA LYS A 273 -4.13 -2.00 -18.94
C LYS A 273 -5.33 -2.41 -19.80
N TYR A 274 -5.53 -3.70 -19.97
CA TYR A 274 -6.63 -4.30 -20.74
C TYR A 274 -6.76 -3.84 -22.19
N GLY A 275 -5.61 -3.69 -22.87
CA GLY A 275 -5.54 -3.17 -24.24
C GLY A 275 -5.85 -1.69 -24.40
N ARG A 276 -6.10 -0.96 -23.30
CA ARG A 276 -6.26 0.49 -23.28
C ARG A 276 -4.96 1.13 -22.85
N VAL A 277 -4.62 2.26 -23.47
CA VAL A 277 -3.48 3.09 -23.08
C VAL A 277 -4.02 4.37 -22.49
N TYR A 278 -3.59 4.69 -21.28
CA TYR A 278 -3.87 5.96 -20.62
C TYR A 278 -2.59 6.77 -20.58
N ARG A 279 -2.63 8.03 -20.99
CA ARG A 279 -1.48 8.94 -20.95
C ARG A 279 -1.83 10.16 -20.11
N GLY A 280 -0.96 10.47 -19.16
CA GLY A 280 -0.89 11.77 -18.52
C GLY A 280 0.23 12.56 -19.19
N LEU A 281 -0.10 13.60 -19.94
CA LEU A 281 0.87 14.40 -20.70
C LEU A 281 0.82 15.86 -20.27
N VAL A 282 1.99 16.46 -20.12
CA VAL A 282 2.18 17.90 -19.97
C VAL A 282 2.81 18.39 -21.28
N ASP A 283 2.10 19.27 -21.98
CA ASP A 283 2.51 19.93 -23.21
C ASP A 283 2.94 21.36 -22.83
N LEU A 284 4.26 21.60 -22.85
CA LEU A 284 4.83 22.88 -22.42
C LEU A 284 4.66 23.95 -23.50
N GLU A 285 4.63 23.57 -24.78
CA GLU A 285 4.35 24.50 -25.90
C GLU A 285 2.94 25.08 -25.79
N LYS A 286 1.97 24.23 -25.42
CA LYS A 286 0.57 24.63 -25.24
C LYS A 286 0.25 25.09 -23.82
N GLN A 287 1.21 25.02 -22.90
CA GLN A 287 1.03 25.29 -21.48
C GLN A 287 -0.20 24.55 -20.91
N LYS A 288 -0.32 23.25 -21.22
CA LYS A 288 -1.50 22.47 -20.87
C LYS A 288 -1.16 21.04 -20.49
N MET A 289 -1.88 20.50 -19.52
CA MET A 289 -1.85 19.08 -19.18
C MET A 289 -3.11 18.36 -19.64
N PHE A 290 -2.95 17.07 -19.99
CA PHE A 290 -3.98 16.24 -20.58
C PHE A 290 -4.01 14.86 -19.93
N LEU A 291 -5.23 14.35 -19.75
CA LEU A 291 -5.50 12.93 -19.56
C LEU A 291 -6.09 12.39 -20.85
N ILE A 292 -5.43 11.40 -21.44
CA ILE A 292 -5.77 10.85 -22.75
C ILE A 292 -6.00 9.35 -22.62
N LYS A 293 -7.03 8.84 -23.30
CA LYS A 293 -7.31 7.42 -23.45
C LYS A 293 -7.19 7.04 -24.91
N SER A 294 -6.44 5.97 -25.19
CA SER A 294 -6.36 5.35 -26.51
C SER A 294 -6.84 3.91 -26.46
N TYR A 295 -7.75 3.54 -27.36
CA TYR A 295 -8.28 2.18 -27.50
C TYR A 295 -8.64 1.89 -28.95
N SER A 296 -8.20 0.74 -29.47
CA SER A 296 -8.46 0.31 -30.86
C SER A 296 -8.11 1.38 -31.90
N GLY A 297 -6.98 2.07 -31.71
CA GLY A 297 -6.48 3.12 -32.62
C GLY A 297 -7.21 4.47 -32.50
N LYS A 298 -8.26 4.58 -31.67
CA LYS A 298 -8.95 5.85 -31.40
C LYS A 298 -8.36 6.50 -30.16
N GLU A 299 -8.03 7.78 -30.26
CA GLU A 299 -7.55 8.60 -29.16
C GLU A 299 -8.64 9.58 -28.72
N GLN A 300 -8.80 9.74 -27.40
CA GLN A 300 -9.77 10.61 -26.77
C GLN A 300 -9.11 11.38 -25.63
N VAL A 301 -9.23 12.71 -25.67
CA VAL A 301 -8.90 13.57 -24.51
C VAL A 301 -10.04 13.45 -23.49
N LEU A 302 -9.72 12.96 -22.30
CA LEU A 302 -10.66 12.75 -21.20
C LEU A 302 -10.79 13.99 -20.31
N ALA A 303 -9.67 14.66 -20.07
CA ALA A 303 -9.61 15.90 -19.30
C ALA A 303 -8.40 16.72 -19.73
N SER A 304 -8.45 18.03 -19.50
CA SER A 304 -7.32 18.92 -19.74
C SER A 304 -7.37 20.13 -18.81
N ARG A 305 -6.22 20.70 -18.48
CA ARG A 305 -6.10 21.88 -17.61
C ARG A 305 -4.90 22.71 -18.03
N ASP A 306 -5.04 24.03 -18.02
CA ASP A 306 -3.93 24.94 -18.29
C ASP A 306 -2.94 24.94 -17.12
N ILE A 307 -1.65 25.07 -17.43
CA ILE A 307 -0.57 25.15 -16.44
C ILE A 307 0.12 26.51 -16.53
N PRO A 308 0.72 27.01 -15.43
CA PRO A 308 1.48 28.25 -15.48
C PRO A 308 2.69 28.10 -16.40
N GLU A 309 3.07 29.20 -17.04
CA GLU A 309 4.31 29.27 -17.80
C GLU A 309 5.52 28.99 -16.91
N LEU A 310 6.44 28.17 -17.41
CA LEU A 310 7.68 27.87 -16.72
C LEU A 310 8.80 28.72 -17.31
N GLU A 311 9.28 29.68 -16.53
CA GLU A 311 10.44 30.47 -16.92
C GLU A 311 11.74 29.72 -16.64
N GLY A 312 12.58 29.58 -17.66
CA GLY A 312 13.91 29.01 -17.57
C GLY A 312 13.93 27.51 -17.27
N GLU A 313 15.11 27.01 -16.92
CA GLU A 313 15.29 25.61 -16.57
C GLU A 313 14.74 25.33 -15.17
N ARG A 314 13.81 24.38 -15.06
CA ARG A 314 13.15 24.05 -13.78
C ARG A 314 13.04 22.55 -13.57
N SER A 315 13.27 22.10 -12.34
CA SER A 315 12.94 20.74 -11.90
C SER A 315 11.54 20.72 -11.29
N VAL A 316 10.63 19.96 -11.88
CA VAL A 316 9.23 19.88 -11.49
C VAL A 316 8.85 18.44 -11.15
N PRO A 317 8.23 18.15 -9.99
CA PRO A 317 7.69 16.84 -9.71
C PRO A 317 6.51 16.54 -10.64
N LEU A 318 6.47 15.33 -11.18
CA LEU A 318 5.34 14.80 -11.94
C LEU A 318 4.93 13.44 -11.36
N SER A 319 3.63 13.28 -11.13
CA SER A 319 3.02 11.99 -10.75
C SER A 319 1.89 11.66 -11.71
N PHE A 320 1.86 10.43 -12.21
CA PHE A 320 0.75 9.91 -12.99
C PHE A 320 0.36 8.54 -12.47
N ASN A 321 -0.93 8.36 -12.18
CA ASN A 321 -1.45 7.07 -11.74
C ASN A 321 -2.80 6.74 -12.39
N ASN A 322 -3.05 5.43 -12.46
CA ASN A 322 -4.33 4.83 -12.78
C ASN A 322 -4.61 3.80 -11.71
N ALA A 323 -5.45 4.16 -10.73
CA ALA A 323 -5.86 3.29 -9.64
C ALA A 323 -7.32 3.47 -9.30
N ASP A 324 -8.00 2.39 -8.91
CA ASP A 324 -9.44 2.37 -8.57
C ASP A 324 -10.29 3.10 -9.65
N TYR A 325 -9.98 2.93 -10.94
CA TYR A 325 -10.62 3.60 -12.08
C TYR A 325 -10.59 5.14 -12.02
N ARG A 326 -9.60 5.71 -11.36
CA ARG A 326 -9.28 7.13 -11.35
C ARG A 326 -7.93 7.34 -12.03
N LEU A 327 -7.90 8.23 -13.01
CA LEU A 327 -6.68 8.80 -13.53
C LEU A 327 -6.37 10.08 -12.76
N SER A 328 -5.15 10.20 -12.27
CA SER A 328 -4.66 11.45 -11.67
C SER A 328 -3.28 11.78 -12.23
N LEU A 329 -3.12 13.02 -12.68
CA LEU A 329 -1.87 13.61 -13.15
C LEU A 329 -1.58 14.85 -12.31
N SER A 330 -0.38 14.94 -11.75
CA SER A 330 0.13 16.16 -11.12
C SER A 330 1.43 16.62 -11.77
N PHE A 331 1.62 17.93 -11.82
CA PHE A 331 2.82 18.59 -12.33
C PHE A 331 3.06 19.86 -11.50
N GLY A 332 4.06 19.80 -10.61
CA GLY A 332 4.24 20.82 -9.57
C GLY A 332 3.00 20.91 -8.69
N GLU A 333 2.44 22.12 -8.56
CA GLU A 333 1.22 22.39 -7.80
C GLU A 333 -0.07 22.15 -8.62
N CYS A 334 0.04 21.86 -9.91
CA CYS A 334 -1.12 21.61 -10.76
C CYS A 334 -1.52 20.14 -10.70
N SER A 335 -2.81 19.86 -10.57
CA SER A 335 -3.38 18.51 -10.63
C SER A 335 -4.56 18.42 -11.59
N LEU A 336 -4.78 17.25 -12.16
CA LEU A 336 -5.86 16.93 -13.06
C LEU A 336 -6.32 15.50 -12.81
N GLU A 337 -7.63 15.31 -12.63
CA GLU A 337 -8.21 13.99 -12.39
C GLU A 337 -9.33 13.68 -13.38
N HIS A 338 -9.55 12.39 -13.62
CA HIS A 338 -10.68 11.90 -14.40
C HIS A 338 -11.12 10.51 -13.92
N ILE A 339 -12.43 10.32 -13.76
CA ILE A 339 -13.03 9.04 -13.38
C ILE A 339 -13.38 8.26 -14.65
N LEU A 340 -12.79 7.07 -14.82
CA LEU A 340 -12.94 6.25 -16.03
C LEU A 340 -14.28 5.53 -16.15
N GLY A 341 -15.00 5.40 -15.04
CA GLY A 341 -16.25 4.65 -14.90
C GLY A 341 -16.49 4.30 -13.44
N SER A 342 -17.68 3.80 -13.11
CA SER A 342 -17.98 3.31 -11.76
C SER A 342 -18.41 1.86 -11.75
N LYS A 343 -18.91 1.34 -12.87
CA LYS A 343 -19.51 0.02 -12.94
C LYS A 343 -18.51 -1.02 -13.39
N ILE A 344 -18.70 -2.25 -12.94
CA ILE A 344 -17.89 -3.39 -13.38
C ILE A 344 -17.86 -3.56 -14.91
N GLY A 345 -18.93 -3.16 -15.62
CA GLY A 345 -18.98 -3.19 -17.08
C GLY A 345 -18.04 -2.19 -17.76
N ASP A 346 -17.74 -1.05 -17.12
CA ASP A 346 -16.89 0.02 -17.69
C ASP A 346 -15.43 -0.45 -17.82
N ILE A 347 -15.05 -1.41 -16.99
CA ILE A 347 -13.74 -2.07 -16.94
C ILE A 347 -13.47 -2.87 -18.21
N GLY A 348 -14.51 -3.49 -18.77
CA GLY A 348 -14.37 -4.61 -19.70
C GLY A 348 -13.78 -5.84 -19.02
N LYS A 349 -13.30 -6.81 -19.81
CA LYS A 349 -12.67 -8.01 -19.24
C LYS A 349 -11.31 -7.65 -18.64
N ALA A 350 -11.22 -7.61 -17.31
CA ALA A 350 -9.99 -7.35 -16.56
C ALA A 350 -8.95 -8.50 -16.65
N ARG A 351 -9.29 -9.61 -17.30
CA ARG A 351 -8.38 -10.75 -17.49
C ARG A 351 -8.19 -11.02 -18.98
N ASP A 352 -7.56 -10.08 -19.66
CA ASP A 352 -6.85 -10.45 -20.88
C ASP A 352 -5.42 -10.83 -20.49
N ASN A 353 -4.81 -11.79 -21.18
CA ASN A 353 -3.50 -12.36 -20.81
C ASN A 353 -2.34 -11.35 -20.95
N ARG A 354 -2.60 -10.06 -21.19
CA ARG A 354 -1.56 -9.03 -21.33
C ARG A 354 -1.20 -8.47 -19.97
N LYS A 355 0.09 -8.41 -19.67
CA LYS A 355 0.60 -7.74 -18.48
C LYS A 355 0.39 -6.24 -18.56
N PRO A 356 0.12 -5.56 -17.44
CA PRO A 356 0.10 -4.11 -17.41
C PRO A 356 1.50 -3.56 -17.77
N GLN A 357 1.53 -2.40 -18.41
CA GLN A 357 2.77 -1.71 -18.76
C GLN A 357 2.73 -0.28 -18.25
N ILE A 358 3.90 0.26 -17.94
CA ILE A 358 4.07 1.66 -17.56
C ILE A 358 5.32 2.21 -18.23
N SER A 359 5.21 3.39 -18.84
CA SER A 359 6.31 4.03 -19.55
C SER A 359 6.43 5.50 -19.16
N LEU A 360 7.67 5.98 -19.09
CA LEU A 360 7.97 7.40 -19.06
C LEU A 360 7.90 7.94 -20.50
N LEU A 361 7.31 9.12 -20.67
CA LEU A 361 7.12 9.78 -21.97
C LEU A 361 7.90 11.08 -22.00
N SER A 362 8.57 11.34 -23.12
CA SER A 362 9.28 12.60 -23.36
C SER A 362 9.24 12.98 -24.83
N SER A 363 9.22 14.28 -25.12
CA SER A 363 9.42 14.87 -26.44
C SER A 363 10.19 16.18 -26.27
N GLY A 364 11.16 16.43 -27.15
CA GLY A 364 12.21 17.43 -26.93
C GLY A 364 13.27 16.95 -25.94
N ASP A 365 14.06 17.91 -25.45
CA ASP A 365 15.15 17.65 -24.51
C ASP A 365 14.63 17.70 -23.08
N ALA A 366 14.84 16.63 -22.31
CA ALA A 366 14.45 16.59 -20.91
C ALA A 366 15.38 15.70 -20.07
N VAL A 367 15.51 16.02 -18.78
CA VAL A 367 16.31 15.24 -17.84
C VAL A 367 15.45 14.77 -16.67
N PHE A 368 15.49 13.48 -16.38
CA PHE A 368 14.65 12.81 -15.40
C PHE A 368 15.47 12.28 -14.23
N ARG A 369 14.95 12.45 -13.01
CA ARG A 369 15.51 11.96 -11.75
C ARG A 369 14.44 11.35 -10.87
N HIS A 370 14.84 10.56 -9.87
CA HIS A 370 13.94 10.01 -8.85
C HIS A 370 12.74 9.28 -9.46
N ILE A 371 12.97 8.48 -10.51
CA ILE A 371 11.91 7.73 -11.18
C ILE A 371 11.51 6.57 -10.29
N ASN A 372 10.29 6.61 -9.78
CA ASN A 372 9.70 5.61 -8.92
C ASN A 372 8.47 5.02 -9.59
N ILE A 373 8.33 3.70 -9.51
CA ILE A 373 7.14 2.98 -9.95
C ILE A 373 6.56 2.28 -8.73
N TRP A 374 5.27 2.44 -8.56
CA TRP A 374 4.48 1.86 -7.50
C TRP A 374 3.32 1.07 -8.10
N ARG A 375 2.84 0.10 -7.34
CA ARG A 375 1.57 -0.57 -7.58
C ARG A 375 0.69 -0.47 -6.35
N ASP A 376 -0.61 -0.57 -6.53
CA ASP A 376 -1.54 -0.64 -5.42
C ASP A 376 -1.47 -2.02 -4.71
N MET A 377 -2.13 -2.12 -3.56
CA MET A 377 -2.54 -3.36 -2.93
C MET A 377 -3.68 -3.98 -3.73
N HIS A 378 -3.53 -5.27 -4.07
CA HIS A 378 -4.49 -6.01 -4.89
C HIS A 378 -5.22 -7.07 -4.04
N TYR A 379 -6.54 -6.98 -3.95
CA TYR A 379 -7.32 -8.05 -3.32
C TYR A 379 -7.32 -9.31 -4.20
N ILE A 380 -6.66 -10.38 -3.72
CA ILE A 380 -6.65 -11.66 -4.42
C ILE A 380 -8.06 -12.25 -4.48
N THR A 381 -8.34 -12.94 -5.59
CA THR A 381 -9.60 -13.65 -5.83
C THR A 381 -9.33 -15.12 -6.18
N TYR A 382 -8.11 -15.47 -6.58
CA TYR A 382 -7.73 -16.85 -6.80
C TYR A 382 -7.70 -17.68 -5.50
N GLY A 383 -8.47 -18.76 -5.46
CA GLY A 383 -8.46 -19.72 -4.36
C GLY A 383 -9.17 -19.24 -3.08
N VAL A 384 -9.91 -18.13 -3.16
CA VAL A 384 -10.73 -17.63 -2.06
C VAL A 384 -12.01 -18.46 -1.91
N LYS A 385 -12.64 -18.35 -0.75
CA LYS A 385 -13.94 -18.98 -0.42
C LYS A 385 -15.10 -18.02 -0.61
N ARG A 386 -14.83 -16.71 -0.58
CA ARG A 386 -15.85 -15.67 -0.73
C ARG A 386 -15.25 -14.39 -1.31
N GLY A 387 -16.02 -13.70 -2.14
CA GLY A 387 -15.72 -12.39 -2.72
C GLY A 387 -15.22 -12.39 -4.17
N ASP A 388 -14.83 -13.52 -4.73
CA ASP A 388 -14.56 -13.64 -6.17
C ASP A 388 -15.84 -13.57 -7.03
N GLU A 389 -16.95 -14.04 -6.48
CA GLU A 389 -18.30 -13.83 -7.05
C GLU A 389 -19.13 -12.89 -6.15
N PRO A 390 -20.11 -12.15 -6.73
CA PRO A 390 -21.01 -11.29 -5.97
C PRO A 390 -21.77 -12.06 -4.89
N PHE A 391 -21.85 -11.49 -3.69
CA PHE A 391 -22.67 -12.03 -2.60
C PHE A 391 -23.25 -10.91 -1.74
N GLU A 392 -24.42 -11.14 -1.15
CA GLU A 392 -25.07 -10.21 -0.24
C GLU A 392 -24.65 -10.46 1.22
N LEU A 393 -24.48 -9.37 1.97
CA LEU A 393 -24.31 -9.38 3.43
C LEU A 393 -25.66 -9.19 4.12
N GLY A 394 -25.92 -9.91 5.20
CA GLY A 394 -27.06 -9.64 6.07
C GLY A 394 -26.96 -8.30 6.82
N GLU A 395 -28.05 -7.90 7.48
CA GLU A 395 -28.23 -6.63 8.23
C GLU A 395 -27.26 -6.42 9.41
N ASP A 396 -26.62 -7.51 9.88
CA ASP A 396 -25.64 -7.49 10.96
C ASP A 396 -24.32 -8.17 10.57
N GLU A 397 -24.01 -8.20 9.27
CA GLU A 397 -22.84 -8.85 8.72
C GLU A 397 -21.89 -7.86 8.08
N PHE A 398 -20.59 -8.02 8.35
CA PHE A 398 -19.52 -7.23 7.76
C PHE A 398 -18.56 -8.12 6.97
N PHE A 399 -17.87 -7.55 5.98
CA PHE A 399 -16.80 -8.23 5.25
C PHE A 399 -15.46 -7.53 5.49
N ALA A 400 -14.43 -8.30 5.83
CA ALA A 400 -13.17 -7.75 6.33
C ALA A 400 -11.96 -8.32 5.57
N CYS A 401 -11.11 -7.47 5.02
CA CYS A 401 -9.92 -7.89 4.27
C CYS A 401 -8.64 -7.26 4.84
N GLY A 402 -7.52 -7.98 4.71
CA GLY A 402 -6.22 -7.47 5.14
C GLY A 402 -5.48 -6.77 4.01
N ASP A 403 -4.72 -5.73 4.37
CA ASP A 403 -3.93 -4.93 3.41
C ASP A 403 -2.68 -5.68 2.90
N ASN A 404 -2.33 -6.83 3.51
CA ASN A 404 -1.38 -7.79 2.96
C ASN A 404 -2.14 -8.99 2.41
N SER A 405 -2.92 -8.70 1.37
CA SER A 405 -3.97 -9.55 0.83
C SER A 405 -3.58 -11.03 0.59
N PRO A 406 -2.40 -11.39 0.03
CA PRO A 406 -1.93 -12.77 -0.11
C PRO A 406 -1.54 -13.48 1.20
N SER A 407 -1.30 -12.73 2.27
CA SER A 407 -0.84 -13.22 3.58
C SER A 407 -1.80 -12.80 4.69
N SER A 408 -3.10 -12.81 4.38
CA SER A 408 -4.17 -12.42 5.28
C SER A 408 -5.22 -13.52 5.35
N ALA A 409 -5.25 -14.25 6.47
CA ALA A 409 -6.30 -15.22 6.79
C ALA A 409 -7.60 -14.48 7.16
N ASP A 410 -8.16 -13.72 6.23
CA ASP A 410 -9.33 -12.88 6.42
C ASP A 410 -10.61 -13.49 5.83
N SER A 411 -11.69 -12.69 5.81
CA SER A 411 -13.02 -13.10 5.36
C SER A 411 -13.04 -13.84 4.02
N ARG A 412 -12.08 -13.56 3.12
CA ARG A 412 -12.00 -14.24 1.82
C ARG A 412 -11.60 -15.70 1.96
N LEU A 413 -10.86 -16.08 3.00
CA LEU A 413 -10.22 -17.39 3.10
C LEU A 413 -10.87 -18.35 4.10
N TRP A 414 -11.81 -17.89 4.93
CA TRP A 414 -12.49 -18.76 5.90
C TRP A 414 -13.37 -19.78 5.20
N ASP A 415 -13.19 -21.05 5.54
CA ASP A 415 -13.82 -22.20 4.89
C ASP A 415 -14.87 -22.91 5.77
N ILE A 416 -15.11 -22.37 6.97
CA ILE A 416 -16.11 -22.86 7.92
C ILE A 416 -17.01 -21.71 8.39
N GLU A 417 -18.23 -22.06 8.81
CA GLU A 417 -19.21 -21.13 9.35
C GLU A 417 -18.70 -20.46 10.63
N GLY A 418 -19.09 -19.20 10.82
CA GLY A 418 -18.88 -18.50 12.08
C GLY A 418 -19.87 -18.96 13.14
N ILE A 419 -19.47 -18.92 14.40
CA ILE A 419 -20.35 -19.19 15.54
C ILE A 419 -20.47 -17.91 16.36
N GLY A 420 -21.70 -17.46 16.62
CA GLY A 420 -22.01 -16.29 17.44
C GLY A 420 -21.97 -16.54 18.95
N ASN A 421 -22.17 -15.48 19.75
CA ASN A 421 -22.16 -15.59 21.21
C ASN A 421 -23.32 -16.48 21.74
N ASN A 422 -24.46 -16.54 21.02
CA ASN A 422 -25.63 -17.32 21.42
C ASN A 422 -25.70 -18.71 20.73
N GLY A 423 -24.65 -19.12 20.01
CA GLY A 423 -24.65 -20.34 19.20
C GLY A 423 -25.28 -20.16 17.81
N ASP A 424 -25.67 -18.95 17.45
CA ASP A 424 -26.11 -18.59 16.09
C ASP A 424 -25.00 -18.91 15.09
N ARG A 425 -25.39 -19.38 13.90
CA ARG A 425 -24.45 -19.70 12.82
C ARG A 425 -24.44 -18.60 11.80
N PHE A 426 -23.25 -18.16 11.44
CA PHE A 426 -23.03 -17.14 10.44
C PHE A 426 -22.42 -17.73 9.18
N PRO A 427 -22.84 -17.25 8.00
CA PRO A 427 -22.25 -17.66 6.72
C PRO A 427 -20.71 -17.55 6.71
N ILE A 428 -20.06 -18.37 5.89
CA ILE A 428 -18.60 -18.33 5.75
C ILE A 428 -18.11 -16.94 5.36
N GLY A 429 -17.00 -16.48 5.93
CA GLY A 429 -16.38 -15.21 5.54
C GLY A 429 -17.06 -13.93 6.06
N VAL A 430 -18.13 -13.99 6.86
CA VAL A 430 -18.72 -12.78 7.45
C VAL A 430 -18.23 -12.54 8.87
N VAL A 431 -18.16 -11.27 9.25
CA VAL A 431 -17.93 -10.83 10.62
C VAL A 431 -19.25 -10.38 11.21
N PRO A 432 -19.78 -11.07 12.24
CA PRO A 432 -21.01 -10.65 12.91
C PRO A 432 -20.83 -9.33 13.64
N ARG A 433 -21.86 -8.48 13.67
CA ARG A 433 -21.87 -7.21 14.40
C ARG A 433 -21.48 -7.37 15.86
N GLU A 434 -22.01 -8.40 16.52
CA GLU A 434 -21.71 -8.67 17.93
C GLU A 434 -20.23 -8.99 18.21
N TYR A 435 -19.42 -9.23 17.19
CA TYR A 435 -18.00 -9.55 17.32
C TYR A 435 -17.11 -8.32 17.12
N VAL A 436 -17.68 -7.23 16.60
CA VAL A 436 -16.98 -5.95 16.41
C VAL A 436 -16.60 -5.34 17.75
N SER A 437 -15.31 -5.09 17.95
CA SER A 437 -14.75 -4.64 19.22
C SER A 437 -14.35 -3.17 19.25
N GLY A 438 -13.96 -2.57 18.11
CA GLY A 438 -13.58 -1.14 18.06
C GLY A 438 -12.72 -0.74 16.87
N ARG A 439 -12.47 0.57 16.73
CA ARG A 439 -11.66 1.16 15.64
C ARG A 439 -10.22 1.38 16.08
N ALA A 440 -9.25 0.85 15.33
CA ALA A 440 -7.84 1.19 15.51
C ALA A 440 -7.57 2.56 14.86
N PHE A 441 -6.93 3.47 15.61
CA PHE A 441 -6.76 4.86 15.14
C PHE A 441 -5.32 5.38 15.20
N MET A 442 -4.43 4.72 15.94
CA MET A 442 -3.05 5.19 16.10
C MET A 442 -2.08 4.03 16.32
N VAL A 443 -0.93 4.10 15.65
CA VAL A 443 0.27 3.32 16.00
C VAL A 443 1.12 4.14 16.95
N TYR A 444 1.45 3.57 18.12
CA TYR A 444 2.23 4.24 19.16
C TYR A 444 3.46 3.42 19.55
N TRP A 445 4.62 4.05 19.70
CA TRP A 445 5.89 3.40 20.07
C TRP A 445 6.17 2.05 19.36
N PRO A 446 6.09 1.99 18.01
CA PRO A 446 6.30 0.75 17.28
C PRO A 446 7.73 0.20 17.47
N GLY A 447 7.89 -1.12 17.36
CA GLY A 447 9.19 -1.78 17.51
C GLY A 447 9.69 -1.97 18.94
N SER A 448 8.98 -1.42 19.93
CA SER A 448 9.18 -1.51 21.39
C SER A 448 10.52 -0.98 21.96
N LEU A 449 10.35 -0.06 22.91
CA LEU A 449 11.19 0.23 24.09
C LEU A 449 11.86 -1.03 24.64
N LYS A 450 13.17 -1.19 24.42
CA LYS A 450 13.97 -2.22 25.11
C LYS A 450 14.61 -1.57 26.33
N PHE A 451 14.24 -2.03 27.52
CA PHE A 451 15.01 -1.76 28.73
C PHE A 451 16.42 -2.32 28.51
N LYS A 452 17.40 -1.43 28.42
CA LYS A 452 18.80 -1.86 28.39
C LYS A 452 19.20 -2.25 29.81
N PRO A 453 19.93 -3.35 30.02
CA PRO A 453 20.41 -3.76 31.34
C PRO A 453 21.19 -2.66 32.08
N GLU A 454 21.79 -1.72 31.33
CA GLU A 454 22.62 -0.61 31.80
C GLU A 454 21.83 0.58 32.42
N GLY A 455 20.55 0.41 32.80
CA GLY A 455 19.78 1.48 33.46
C GLY A 455 19.41 2.68 32.57
N LYS A 456 19.61 2.59 31.25
CA LYS A 456 19.18 3.64 30.31
C LYS A 456 17.66 3.60 30.15
N LEU A 457 17.02 4.75 30.43
CA LEU A 457 15.60 4.95 30.16
C LEU A 457 15.30 4.59 28.70
N PRO A 458 14.27 3.78 28.45
CA PRO A 458 13.97 3.38 27.09
C PRO A 458 13.44 4.60 26.33
N ILE A 459 14.06 4.91 25.18
CA ILE A 459 13.66 6.04 24.35
C ILE A 459 12.48 5.60 23.49
N PRO A 460 11.32 6.26 23.62
CA PRO A 460 10.18 5.95 22.76
C PRO A 460 10.50 6.26 21.30
N ASN A 461 10.09 5.36 20.39
CA ASN A 461 10.20 5.60 18.96
C ASN A 461 9.06 6.52 18.51
N ILE A 462 9.27 7.83 18.67
CA ILE A 462 8.28 8.86 18.33
C ILE A 462 8.19 9.04 16.81
N GLY A 463 9.32 8.94 16.09
CA GLY A 463 9.38 9.19 14.65
C GLY A 463 8.62 8.20 13.76
N GLN A 464 8.15 7.08 14.32
CA GLN A 464 7.33 6.10 13.61
C GLN A 464 5.88 6.02 14.14
N MET A 465 5.51 6.88 15.09
CA MET A 465 4.11 7.07 15.44
C MET A 465 3.36 7.65 14.25
N ARG A 466 2.13 7.16 14.05
CA ARG A 466 1.27 7.62 12.96
C ARG A 466 -0.18 7.34 13.29
N LEU A 467 -1.05 8.13 12.68
CA LEU A 467 -2.48 7.80 12.63
C LEU A 467 -2.69 6.59 11.73
N ILE A 468 -3.78 5.87 11.96
CA ILE A 468 -4.25 4.82 11.08
C ILE A 468 -5.41 5.43 10.30
N TYR A 469 -5.27 5.56 8.98
CA TYR A 469 -6.33 6.09 8.14
C TYR A 469 -7.38 5.03 7.80
N GLY A 470 -8.63 5.47 7.73
CA GLY A 470 -9.80 4.64 7.43
C GLY A 470 -10.91 5.47 6.79
N GLY A 471 -12.15 5.03 7.00
CA GLY A 471 -13.36 5.69 6.50
C GLY A 471 -13.55 7.10 7.02
#